data_AF-A0A935V2A8-F1
#
_entry.id   AF-A0A935V2A8-F1
#
_cell.length_a   1.000
_cell.length_b   1.000
_cell.length_c   1.000
_cell.angle_alpha   90.00
_cell.angle_beta   90.00
_cell.angle_gamma   90.00
#
_symmetry.space_group_name_H-M   'P 1'
#
loop_
_entity.id
_entity.type
_entity.pdbx_description
1 polymer ?
#
loop_
_entity_poly.entity_id
_entity_poly.type
_entity_poly.pdbx_seq_one_letter_code
_entity_poly.pdbx_strand_id
1 'polypeptide(L)'
;MRTPMLTLLLVACASGCDDPNPLLEDRDRDGSPYLVDCDDHDGSIHPDAPDPVDAEGIDSNCDGVDGVDADGDRAASTASGGTDCDDADPETHPDAPDSVDSDGIDSNCDGVDGVDDDDDGFASIASGGLDCDDLLADINPGALDPVDPEGVDSNCDGIDGVDEDNDNFASIASGGTDCDDLLSTAFPGAPEVCGDGVVNDCAAEGTTAARDTCRRVLTLDEACVVVEAEEGYAVRFGELLGDPTATAGTTSR
;
A
#
# COMPACT_ATOMS: atom_id res chain seq x y z
N MET A 1 57.13 -87.73 -24.02
CA MET A 1 56.04 -88.15 -23.09
C MET A 1 55.24 -86.91 -22.73
N ARG A 2 53.90 -86.96 -22.95
CA ARG A 2 52.82 -86.35 -22.14
C ARG A 2 52.89 -84.84 -21.86
N THR A 3 51.90 -83.98 -22.11
CA THR A 3 50.54 -83.97 -22.70
C THR A 3 50.17 -82.47 -22.72
N PRO A 4 49.43 -81.93 -23.70
CA PRO A 4 48.94 -80.56 -23.63
C PRO A 4 47.71 -80.50 -22.72
N MET A 5 47.66 -79.56 -21.77
CA MET A 5 46.46 -79.35 -20.95
C MET A 5 45.98 -77.90 -21.09
N LEU A 6 44.99 -77.78 -21.96
CA LEU A 6 43.93 -76.79 -21.99
C LEU A 6 43.55 -76.35 -20.56
N THR A 7 43.56 -75.05 -20.28
CA THR A 7 42.91 -74.52 -19.08
C THR A 7 42.18 -73.22 -19.42
N LEU A 8 40.90 -73.44 -19.76
CA LEU A 8 39.74 -72.65 -19.39
C LEU A 8 39.95 -71.14 -19.23
N LEU A 9 39.59 -70.40 -20.29
CA LEU A 9 39.25 -68.98 -20.20
C LEU A 9 38.02 -68.88 -19.28
N LEU A 10 38.24 -68.57 -18.01
CA LEU A 10 37.20 -68.08 -17.11
C LEU A 10 36.76 -66.72 -17.66
N VAL A 11 35.66 -66.72 -18.41
CA VAL A 11 34.86 -65.52 -18.61
C VAL A 11 34.39 -65.12 -17.21
N ALA A 12 34.96 -64.05 -16.68
CA ALA A 12 34.48 -63.41 -15.47
C ALA A 12 33.11 -62.80 -15.77
N CYS A 13 32.07 -63.61 -15.69
CA CYS A 13 30.77 -63.10 -15.29
C CYS A 13 30.81 -63.05 -13.76
N ALA A 14 31.44 -62.02 -13.19
CA ALA A 14 30.88 -61.47 -11.97
C ALA A 14 29.65 -60.70 -12.45
N SER A 15 28.56 -61.45 -12.60
CA SER A 15 27.20 -60.91 -12.56
C SER A 15 27.20 -59.83 -11.48
N GLY A 16 26.89 -58.60 -11.90
CA GLY A 16 26.50 -57.55 -10.97
C GLY A 16 25.50 -58.14 -10.00
N CYS A 17 25.60 -57.72 -8.76
CA CYS A 17 24.86 -58.20 -7.62
C CYS A 17 23.35 -58.22 -7.92
N ASP A 18 22.81 -59.34 -8.41
CA ASP A 18 21.39 -59.65 -8.29
C ASP A 18 21.17 -59.97 -6.79
N ASP A 19 21.11 -58.93 -5.97
CA ASP A 19 20.65 -59.05 -4.59
C ASP A 19 19.20 -59.58 -4.69
N PRO A 20 18.87 -60.74 -4.09
CA PRO A 20 17.55 -61.36 -4.25
C PRO A 20 16.42 -60.52 -3.64
N ASN A 21 16.74 -59.39 -3.01
CA ASN A 21 15.78 -58.41 -2.56
C ASN A 21 15.86 -57.13 -3.41
N PRO A 22 15.01 -56.98 -4.44
CA PRO A 22 15.00 -55.79 -5.31
C PRO A 22 14.67 -54.49 -4.54
N LEU A 23 14.25 -54.59 -3.28
CA LEU A 23 13.98 -53.46 -2.40
C LEU A 23 15.22 -52.97 -1.63
N LEU A 24 16.35 -53.69 -1.72
CA LEU A 24 17.64 -53.32 -1.14
C LEU A 24 18.71 -53.18 -2.23
N GLU A 25 18.32 -53.25 -3.50
CA GLU A 25 19.20 -52.97 -4.61
C GLU A 25 19.47 -51.46 -4.65
N ASP A 26 20.74 -51.12 -4.89
CA ASP A 26 21.28 -49.77 -5.06
C ASP A 26 22.02 -49.82 -6.40
N ARG A 27 21.33 -49.40 -7.46
CA ARG A 27 21.70 -49.68 -8.86
C ARG A 27 22.69 -48.66 -9.40
N ASP A 28 22.57 -47.40 -9.02
CA ASP A 28 23.48 -46.32 -9.42
C ASP A 28 24.64 -46.08 -8.43
N ARG A 29 24.57 -46.65 -7.22
CA ARG A 29 25.64 -46.71 -6.20
C ARG A 29 25.89 -45.38 -5.49
N ASP A 30 24.86 -44.61 -5.21
CA ASP A 30 24.98 -43.44 -4.34
C ASP A 30 24.88 -43.77 -2.84
N GLY A 31 24.49 -45.00 -2.50
CA GLY A 31 24.36 -45.47 -1.13
C GLY A 31 22.91 -45.52 -0.61
N SER A 32 21.93 -45.17 -1.44
CA SER A 32 20.50 -45.23 -1.18
C SER A 32 19.87 -46.41 -1.93
N PRO A 33 19.14 -47.32 -1.25
CA PRO A 33 18.45 -48.38 -1.94
C PRO A 33 17.13 -47.91 -2.55
N TYR A 34 16.65 -48.63 -3.57
CA TYR A 34 15.40 -48.41 -4.31
C TYR A 34 14.14 -48.04 -3.49
N LEU A 35 14.08 -48.39 -2.20
CA LEU A 35 12.93 -48.04 -1.34
C LEU A 35 12.89 -46.59 -0.88
N VAL A 36 14.02 -45.91 -0.83
CA VAL A 36 14.15 -44.52 -0.35
C VAL A 36 14.68 -43.59 -1.43
N ASP A 37 15.21 -44.15 -2.51
CA ASP A 37 15.70 -43.44 -3.67
C ASP A 37 14.58 -43.29 -4.72
N CYS A 38 14.31 -42.05 -5.10
CA CYS A 38 13.29 -41.66 -6.05
C CYS A 38 13.75 -41.84 -7.52
N ASP A 39 15.06 -41.96 -7.80
CA ASP A 39 15.60 -42.36 -9.09
C ASP A 39 16.87 -43.22 -8.99
N ASP A 40 16.67 -44.53 -8.74
CA ASP A 40 17.71 -45.60 -8.69
C ASP A 40 18.47 -45.84 -10.03
N HIS A 41 18.41 -44.90 -10.97
CA HIS A 41 19.26 -44.88 -12.18
C HIS A 41 20.19 -43.67 -12.26
N ASP A 42 20.08 -42.72 -11.33
CA ASP A 42 20.86 -41.49 -11.29
C ASP A 42 21.38 -41.23 -9.87
N GLY A 43 22.63 -41.63 -9.61
CA GLY A 43 23.25 -41.48 -8.29
C GLY A 43 23.59 -40.05 -7.87
N SER A 44 22.97 -39.05 -8.51
CA SER A 44 22.89 -37.67 -8.03
C SER A 44 21.54 -37.33 -7.38
N ILE A 45 20.55 -38.21 -7.47
CA ILE A 45 19.21 -38.10 -6.91
C ILE A 45 19.11 -39.12 -5.77
N HIS A 46 19.06 -38.67 -4.51
CA HIS A 46 19.00 -39.53 -3.34
C HIS A 46 18.70 -38.75 -2.04
N PRO A 47 18.16 -39.38 -0.97
CA PRO A 47 17.88 -38.79 0.35
C PRO A 47 18.86 -37.73 0.93
N ASP A 48 20.17 -37.90 0.70
CA ASP A 48 21.21 -36.99 1.22
C ASP A 48 21.73 -35.97 0.17
N ALA A 49 21.07 -35.82 -0.98
CA ALA A 49 21.53 -34.93 -2.05
C ALA A 49 21.21 -33.46 -1.73
N PRO A 50 22.02 -32.50 -2.22
CA PRO A 50 21.59 -31.11 -2.28
C PRO A 50 20.45 -30.94 -3.28
N ASP A 51 19.42 -30.19 -2.91
CA ASP A 51 18.24 -29.99 -3.75
C ASP A 51 17.94 -28.50 -4.00
N PRO A 52 18.54 -27.89 -5.03
CA PRO A 52 18.20 -26.55 -5.47
C PRO A 52 16.99 -26.57 -6.40
N VAL A 53 16.13 -25.56 -6.35
CA VAL A 53 15.02 -25.44 -7.32
C VAL A 53 15.59 -25.31 -8.73
N ASP A 54 15.06 -26.11 -9.65
CA ASP A 54 15.42 -26.08 -11.06
C ASP A 54 14.22 -25.96 -12.00
N ALA A 55 14.48 -25.83 -13.31
CA ALA A 55 13.41 -25.64 -14.29
C ALA A 55 12.72 -26.97 -14.66
N GLU A 56 13.32 -28.09 -14.28
CA GLU A 56 12.86 -29.43 -14.58
C GLU A 56 11.95 -29.97 -13.47
N GLY A 57 11.98 -29.38 -12.27
CA GLY A 57 11.17 -29.77 -11.14
C GLY A 57 11.69 -31.03 -10.44
N ILE A 58 13.02 -31.20 -10.40
CA ILE A 58 13.65 -32.43 -9.90
C ILE A 58 13.85 -32.34 -8.40
N ASP A 59 13.04 -33.09 -7.64
CA ASP A 59 13.31 -33.44 -6.24
C ASP A 59 14.56 -34.34 -6.18
N SER A 60 15.71 -33.73 -5.96
CA SER A 60 17.01 -34.40 -5.94
C SER A 60 17.24 -35.14 -4.63
N ASN A 61 16.61 -34.71 -3.54
CA ASN A 61 16.81 -35.30 -2.21
C ASN A 61 15.71 -36.30 -1.80
N CYS A 62 14.74 -36.56 -2.67
CA CYS A 62 13.63 -37.48 -2.47
C CYS A 62 12.76 -37.18 -1.23
N ASP A 63 12.67 -35.93 -0.78
CA ASP A 63 11.83 -35.52 0.35
C ASP A 63 10.38 -35.19 -0.04
N GLY A 64 10.10 -35.10 -1.34
CA GLY A 64 8.81 -34.83 -1.93
C GLY A 64 8.58 -33.37 -2.33
N VAL A 65 9.58 -32.51 -2.17
CA VAL A 65 9.60 -31.10 -2.58
C VAL A 65 10.78 -30.89 -3.53
N ASP A 66 10.64 -29.98 -4.50
CA ASP A 66 11.77 -29.50 -5.31
C ASP A 66 12.30 -28.24 -4.65
N GLY A 67 13.48 -28.32 -4.03
CA GLY A 67 14.13 -27.25 -3.29
C GLY A 67 14.37 -27.56 -1.81
N VAL A 68 14.83 -26.57 -1.05
CA VAL A 68 15.03 -26.70 0.40
C VAL A 68 13.74 -26.33 1.12
N ASP A 69 13.16 -27.27 1.87
CA ASP A 69 12.02 -27.10 2.80
C ASP A 69 12.48 -27.53 4.21
N ALA A 70 12.86 -26.57 5.05
CA ALA A 70 13.48 -26.85 6.34
C ALA A 70 12.47 -26.98 7.49
N ASP A 71 11.24 -26.46 7.35
CA ASP A 71 10.20 -26.51 8.38
C ASP A 71 9.09 -27.55 8.10
N GLY A 72 9.00 -28.05 6.86
CA GLY A 72 8.16 -29.16 6.44
C GLY A 72 6.75 -28.77 6.03
N ASP A 73 6.52 -27.54 5.59
CA ASP A 73 5.23 -27.05 5.08
C ASP A 73 4.96 -27.41 3.61
N ARG A 74 5.96 -27.96 2.91
CA ARG A 74 5.97 -28.35 1.48
C ARG A 74 6.11 -27.19 0.50
N ALA A 75 6.64 -26.06 0.93
CA ALA A 75 7.05 -24.97 0.09
C ALA A 75 8.56 -24.81 0.19
N ALA A 76 9.24 -24.74 -0.96
CA ALA A 76 10.67 -24.54 -0.97
C ALA A 76 11.01 -23.08 -0.66
N SER A 77 12.08 -22.88 0.12
CA SER A 77 12.60 -21.57 0.48
C SER A 77 12.93 -20.71 -0.74
N THR A 78 12.71 -19.41 -0.61
CA THR A 78 13.18 -18.39 -1.58
C THR A 78 14.70 -18.44 -1.80
N ALA A 79 15.49 -18.90 -0.82
CA ALA A 79 16.93 -19.05 -0.94
C ALA A 79 17.35 -20.17 -1.89
N SER A 80 16.57 -21.25 -1.97
CA SER A 80 16.73 -22.31 -2.99
C SER A 80 16.06 -21.98 -4.32
N GLY A 81 15.29 -20.89 -4.42
CA GLY A 81 14.57 -20.46 -5.62
C GLY A 81 13.07 -20.76 -5.61
N GLY A 82 12.53 -21.19 -4.47
CA GLY A 82 11.09 -21.39 -4.26
C GLY A 82 10.38 -20.11 -3.83
N THR A 83 9.23 -20.28 -3.18
CA THR A 83 8.28 -19.20 -2.86
C THR A 83 8.04 -19.00 -1.37
N ASP A 84 8.57 -19.87 -0.52
CA ASP A 84 8.46 -19.70 0.92
C ASP A 84 9.40 -18.59 1.44
N CYS A 85 8.80 -17.63 2.13
CA CYS A 85 9.38 -16.41 2.63
C CYS A 85 9.95 -16.54 4.06
N ASP A 86 9.59 -17.58 4.82
CA ASP A 86 10.17 -17.92 6.13
C ASP A 86 10.28 -19.45 6.33
N ASP A 87 11.32 -20.03 5.71
CA ASP A 87 11.75 -21.45 5.76
C ASP A 87 12.19 -21.95 7.16
N ALA A 88 11.67 -21.34 8.22
CA ALA A 88 11.84 -21.75 9.60
C ALA A 88 10.51 -21.80 10.36
N ASP A 89 9.40 -21.38 9.75
CA ASP A 89 8.07 -21.35 10.34
C ASP A 89 7.02 -21.97 9.39
N PRO A 90 6.57 -23.21 9.68
CA PRO A 90 5.70 -23.95 8.77
C PRO A 90 4.26 -23.41 8.70
N GLU A 91 3.96 -22.29 9.38
CA GLU A 91 2.70 -21.57 9.26
C GLU A 91 2.83 -20.35 8.32
N THR A 92 4.03 -20.03 7.81
CA THR A 92 4.30 -18.90 6.89
C THR A 92 4.74 -19.46 5.54
N HIS A 93 3.80 -19.61 4.60
CA HIS A 93 4.05 -20.27 3.32
C HIS A 93 3.02 -19.89 2.25
N PRO A 94 3.30 -20.07 0.94
CA PRO A 94 2.43 -19.68 -0.19
C PRO A 94 0.95 -20.09 -0.16
N ASP A 95 0.65 -21.16 0.57
CA ASP A 95 -0.71 -21.73 0.69
C ASP A 95 -1.34 -21.46 2.07
N ALA A 96 -0.65 -20.72 2.94
CA ALA A 96 -1.14 -20.37 4.26
C ALA A 96 -2.28 -19.35 4.13
N PRO A 97 -3.27 -19.38 5.03
CA PRO A 97 -4.22 -18.28 5.14
C PRO A 97 -3.54 -17.07 5.77
N ASP A 98 -3.54 -15.93 5.10
CA ASP A 98 -3.25 -14.65 5.71
C ASP A 98 -4.56 -14.08 6.28
N SER A 99 -4.60 -13.83 7.59
CA SER A 99 -5.83 -13.58 8.32
C SER A 99 -5.80 -12.24 9.02
N VAL A 100 -6.96 -11.77 9.47
CA VAL A 100 -7.05 -10.54 10.26
C VAL A 100 -6.29 -10.69 11.58
N ASP A 101 -5.04 -10.29 11.59
CA ASP A 101 -4.28 -10.07 12.80
C ASP A 101 -3.50 -8.75 12.67
N SER A 102 -2.52 -8.53 13.54
CA SER A 102 -1.83 -7.23 13.63
C SER A 102 -0.39 -7.46 14.01
N ASP A 103 0.14 -8.63 13.66
CA ASP A 103 1.55 -8.95 13.87
C ASP A 103 2.43 -8.44 12.73
N GLY A 104 1.83 -8.14 11.57
CA GLY A 104 2.51 -7.57 10.42
C GLY A 104 3.24 -8.61 9.58
N ILE A 105 2.79 -9.86 9.62
CA ILE A 105 3.40 -11.01 8.95
C ILE A 105 2.54 -11.40 7.75
N ASP A 106 3.11 -11.17 6.57
CA ASP A 106 2.68 -11.79 5.31
C ASP A 106 2.83 -13.31 5.44
N SER A 107 1.75 -13.96 5.86
CA SER A 107 1.76 -15.39 6.20
C SER A 107 1.68 -16.25 4.95
N ASN A 108 1.13 -15.73 3.87
CA ASN A 108 0.92 -16.46 2.63
C ASN A 108 2.01 -16.17 1.57
N CYS A 109 3.04 -15.40 1.91
CA CYS A 109 4.16 -15.03 1.05
C CYS A 109 3.75 -14.42 -0.31
N ASP A 110 2.60 -13.75 -0.39
CA ASP A 110 2.14 -13.10 -1.63
C ASP A 110 2.71 -11.69 -1.84
N GLY A 111 3.39 -11.16 -0.81
CA GLY A 111 4.01 -9.84 -0.79
C GLY A 111 3.16 -8.76 -0.10
N VAL A 112 1.98 -9.12 0.40
CA VAL A 112 1.05 -8.25 1.12
C VAL A 112 0.72 -8.90 2.46
N ASP A 113 0.81 -8.12 3.53
CA ASP A 113 0.36 -8.54 4.86
C ASP A 113 -1.16 -8.34 4.96
N GLY A 114 -1.92 -9.43 5.03
CA GLY A 114 -3.38 -9.46 5.06
C GLY A 114 -4.04 -10.08 3.83
N VAL A 115 -5.33 -9.77 3.63
CA VAL A 115 -6.14 -10.27 2.50
C VAL A 115 -6.23 -9.20 1.42
N ASP A 116 -5.74 -9.51 0.22
CA ASP A 116 -5.85 -8.74 -1.03
C ASP A 116 -6.64 -9.58 -2.05
N ASP A 117 -7.96 -9.45 -2.08
CA ASP A 117 -8.86 -10.29 -2.90
C ASP A 117 -8.94 -9.83 -4.37
N ASP A 118 -8.44 -8.63 -4.70
CA ASP A 118 -8.49 -8.03 -6.03
C ASP A 118 -7.14 -7.82 -6.74
N ASP A 119 -6.04 -8.20 -6.07
CA ASP A 119 -4.66 -8.22 -6.56
C ASP A 119 -4.10 -6.82 -6.91
N ASP A 120 -4.47 -5.78 -6.15
CA ASP A 120 -3.95 -4.41 -6.37
C ASP A 120 -2.72 -4.04 -5.52
N GLY A 121 -2.34 -4.93 -4.60
CA GLY A 121 -1.19 -4.79 -3.72
C GLY A 121 -1.50 -4.11 -2.39
N PHE A 122 -2.78 -3.89 -2.05
CA PHE A 122 -3.21 -3.34 -0.77
C PHE A 122 -4.20 -4.28 -0.08
N ALA A 123 -3.84 -4.79 1.08
CA ALA A 123 -4.76 -5.60 1.88
C ALA A 123 -5.98 -4.79 2.37
N SER A 124 -7.11 -5.48 2.52
CA SER A 124 -8.34 -4.95 3.07
C SER A 124 -8.20 -4.36 4.48
N ILE A 125 -9.01 -3.33 4.75
CA ILE A 125 -9.22 -2.82 6.13
C ILE A 125 -9.68 -3.94 7.08
N ALA A 126 -10.43 -4.93 6.56
CA ALA A 126 -10.92 -6.05 7.35
C ALA A 126 -9.77 -6.93 7.87
N SER A 127 -8.68 -7.08 7.11
CA SER A 127 -7.46 -7.82 7.47
C SER A 127 -6.39 -6.97 8.15
N GLY A 128 -6.57 -5.65 8.20
CA GLY A 128 -5.64 -4.73 8.87
C GLY A 128 -4.86 -3.84 7.90
N GLY A 129 -5.07 -4.01 6.60
CA GLY A 129 -4.54 -3.14 5.55
C GLY A 129 -5.32 -1.84 5.39
N LEU A 130 -5.15 -1.20 4.24
CA LEU A 130 -5.63 0.15 3.95
C LEU A 130 -6.67 0.21 2.83
N ASP A 131 -6.95 -0.91 2.17
CA ASP A 131 -7.94 -0.94 1.11
C ASP A 131 -9.38 -0.97 1.64
N CYS A 132 -10.16 -0.01 1.15
CA CYS A 132 -11.54 0.23 1.51
C CYS A 132 -12.56 -0.56 0.68
N ASP A 133 -12.17 -1.12 -0.48
CA ASP A 133 -13.00 -2.03 -1.27
C ASP A 133 -12.18 -3.13 -1.97
N ASP A 134 -11.86 -4.17 -1.19
CA ASP A 134 -11.08 -5.39 -1.51
C ASP A 134 -11.71 -6.33 -2.56
N LEU A 135 -12.55 -5.78 -3.43
CA LEU A 135 -13.16 -6.48 -4.55
C LEU A 135 -12.98 -5.70 -5.86
N LEU A 136 -12.33 -4.53 -5.81
CA LEU A 136 -12.19 -3.57 -6.89
C LEU A 136 -10.81 -2.91 -6.89
N ALA A 137 -9.85 -3.51 -7.59
CA ALA A 137 -8.46 -3.05 -7.74
C ALA A 137 -8.21 -1.60 -8.23
N ASP A 138 -9.28 -0.88 -8.62
CA ASP A 138 -9.21 0.54 -8.97
C ASP A 138 -9.54 1.45 -7.75
N ILE A 139 -9.91 0.88 -6.59
CA ILE A 139 -10.20 1.54 -5.32
C ILE A 139 -9.12 1.09 -4.32
N ASN A 140 -8.18 1.96 -3.99
CA ASN A 140 -7.09 1.67 -3.05
C ASN A 140 -6.28 2.93 -2.70
N PRO A 141 -5.44 2.92 -1.66
CA PRO A 141 -4.60 4.06 -1.27
C PRO A 141 -3.74 4.72 -2.36
N GLY A 142 -3.45 4.01 -3.44
CA GLY A 142 -2.67 4.51 -4.58
C GLY A 142 -3.50 5.09 -5.72
N ALA A 143 -4.82 4.96 -5.67
CA ALA A 143 -5.71 5.35 -6.75
C ALA A 143 -5.84 6.88 -6.87
N LEU A 144 -6.29 7.33 -8.04
CA LEU A 144 -6.75 8.70 -8.21
C LEU A 144 -8.20 8.77 -7.78
N ASP A 145 -8.59 9.87 -7.13
CA ASP A 145 -9.96 10.08 -6.70
C ASP A 145 -10.67 11.24 -7.44
N PRO A 146 -11.06 11.03 -8.72
CA PRO A 146 -11.79 12.03 -9.49
C PRO A 146 -13.29 11.98 -9.17
N VAL A 147 -13.99 13.09 -9.42
CA VAL A 147 -15.44 13.18 -9.22
C VAL A 147 -16.20 12.08 -9.92
N ASP A 148 -16.99 11.37 -9.14
CA ASP A 148 -18.01 10.48 -9.64
C ASP A 148 -19.39 10.83 -9.02
N PRO A 149 -20.50 10.46 -9.68
CA PRO A 149 -21.84 10.77 -9.21
C PRO A 149 -22.34 9.84 -8.08
N GLU A 150 -21.62 8.76 -7.79
CA GLU A 150 -21.88 7.81 -6.72
C GLU A 150 -21.21 8.24 -5.40
N GLY A 151 -20.16 9.06 -5.45
CA GLY A 151 -19.42 9.62 -4.32
C GLY A 151 -18.53 8.57 -3.66
N VAL A 152 -17.68 7.93 -4.47
CA VAL A 152 -16.80 6.85 -4.07
C VAL A 152 -15.43 7.43 -3.77
N ASP A 153 -15.01 7.36 -2.51
CA ASP A 153 -13.63 7.56 -2.08
C ASP A 153 -12.74 6.47 -2.71
N SER A 154 -12.17 6.78 -3.87
CA SER A 154 -11.42 5.80 -4.66
C SER A 154 -10.02 5.58 -4.12
N ASN A 155 -9.47 6.56 -3.39
CA ASN A 155 -8.10 6.49 -2.87
C ASN A 155 -8.05 6.12 -1.37
N CYS A 156 -9.17 5.72 -0.78
CA CYS A 156 -9.31 5.27 0.60
C CYS A 156 -8.72 6.23 1.65
N ASP A 157 -8.67 7.54 1.37
CA ASP A 157 -8.13 8.53 2.30
C ASP A 157 -9.18 9.05 3.31
N GLY A 158 -10.43 8.61 3.14
CA GLY A 158 -11.58 8.96 3.96
C GLY A 158 -12.35 10.17 3.44
N ILE A 159 -11.98 10.71 2.28
CA ILE A 159 -12.55 11.90 1.66
C ILE A 159 -12.91 11.53 0.21
N ASP A 160 -14.17 11.78 -0.16
CA ASP A 160 -14.61 11.66 -1.55
C ASP A 160 -14.17 12.89 -2.36
N GLY A 161 -13.18 12.68 -3.23
CA GLY A 161 -12.59 13.64 -4.15
C GLY A 161 -11.24 14.21 -3.70
N VAL A 162 -10.56 14.91 -4.62
CA VAL A 162 -9.24 15.53 -4.40
C VAL A 162 -9.23 16.55 -3.25
N ASP A 163 -8.32 16.35 -2.29
CA ASP A 163 -7.86 17.29 -1.24
C ASP A 163 -6.33 17.49 -1.38
N GLU A 164 -5.89 18.56 -2.07
CA GLU A 164 -4.46 18.78 -2.38
C GLU A 164 -3.70 19.47 -1.24
N ASP A 165 -4.38 20.20 -0.36
CA ASP A 165 -3.76 20.93 0.75
C ASP A 165 -3.84 20.24 2.12
N ASN A 166 -4.59 19.14 2.21
CA ASN A 166 -4.77 18.27 3.36
C ASN A 166 -5.47 18.95 4.55
N ASP A 167 -6.54 19.70 4.29
CA ASP A 167 -7.43 20.23 5.35
C ASP A 167 -8.68 19.38 5.64
N ASN A 168 -8.77 18.23 4.98
CA ASN A 168 -9.84 17.24 5.01
C ASN A 168 -11.14 17.69 4.32
N PHE A 169 -11.07 18.63 3.40
CA PHE A 169 -12.20 19.01 2.57
C PHE A 169 -11.83 18.90 1.09
N ALA A 170 -12.48 17.98 0.37
CA ALA A 170 -12.29 17.90 -1.07
C ALA A 170 -12.67 19.22 -1.78
N SER A 171 -11.94 19.53 -2.84
CA SER A 171 -12.15 20.68 -3.71
C SER A 171 -13.56 20.73 -4.29
N ILE A 172 -14.08 21.93 -4.56
CA ILE A 172 -15.34 22.10 -5.32
C ILE A 172 -15.24 21.49 -6.71
N ALA A 173 -14.04 21.50 -7.33
CA ALA A 173 -13.81 20.90 -8.64
C ALA A 173 -13.93 19.38 -8.59
N SER A 174 -13.62 18.77 -7.44
CA SER A 174 -13.77 17.35 -7.16
C SER A 174 -15.16 16.98 -6.61
N GLY A 175 -16.10 17.93 -6.53
CA GLY A 175 -17.45 17.69 -6.01
C GLY A 175 -17.61 17.94 -4.51
N GLY A 176 -16.51 18.25 -3.81
CA GLY A 176 -16.49 18.65 -2.42
C GLY A 176 -16.90 20.12 -2.19
N THR A 177 -16.37 20.71 -1.13
CA THR A 177 -16.82 22.01 -0.60
C THR A 177 -15.70 23.01 -0.36
N ASP A 178 -14.46 22.62 -0.60
CA ASP A 178 -13.31 23.51 -0.52
C ASP A 178 -13.20 24.43 -1.75
N CYS A 179 -13.11 25.73 -1.46
CA CYS A 179 -13.04 26.80 -2.44
C CYS A 179 -11.63 27.16 -2.92
N ASP A 180 -10.58 26.74 -2.22
CA ASP A 180 -9.17 26.91 -2.59
C ASP A 180 -8.31 25.73 -2.09
N ASP A 181 -8.37 24.62 -2.84
CA ASP A 181 -7.69 23.33 -2.65
C ASP A 181 -6.15 23.36 -2.61
N LEU A 182 -5.56 24.56 -2.60
CA LEU A 182 -4.12 24.78 -2.45
C LEU A 182 -3.79 25.53 -1.15
N LEU A 183 -4.80 25.83 -0.33
CA LEU A 183 -4.69 26.64 0.85
C LEU A 183 -5.54 26.07 2.00
N SER A 184 -4.88 25.29 2.85
CA SER A 184 -5.45 24.57 4.00
C SER A 184 -6.09 25.44 5.10
N THR A 185 -6.19 26.75 4.87
CA THR A 185 -6.89 27.72 5.72
C THR A 185 -8.19 28.20 5.07
N ALA A 186 -8.56 27.67 3.92
CA ALA A 186 -9.69 28.07 3.12
C ALA A 186 -10.65 26.89 2.94
N PHE A 187 -11.39 26.53 3.99
CA PHE A 187 -12.34 25.41 3.98
C PHE A 187 -13.67 25.78 4.63
N PRO A 188 -14.75 25.01 4.38
CA PRO A 188 -16.04 25.21 5.01
C PRO A 188 -15.98 25.36 6.54
N GLY A 189 -16.29 26.57 7.01
CA GLY A 189 -16.31 26.90 8.43
C GLY A 189 -14.96 27.26 9.04
N ALA A 190 -13.91 27.46 8.22
CA ALA A 190 -12.67 28.06 8.71
C ALA A 190 -12.91 29.51 9.20
N PRO A 191 -12.12 30.01 10.16
CA PRO A 191 -12.21 31.40 10.56
C PRO A 191 -11.75 32.36 9.46
N GLU A 192 -12.56 33.37 9.15
CA GLU A 192 -12.17 34.45 8.24
C GLU A 192 -11.00 35.29 8.78
N VAL A 193 -9.92 35.38 8.00
CA VAL A 193 -8.73 36.15 8.31
C VAL A 193 -8.79 37.50 7.60
N CYS A 194 -8.82 38.55 8.42
CA CYS A 194 -9.22 39.84 7.93
C CYS A 194 -8.09 40.54 7.12
N GLY A 195 -8.28 40.72 5.81
CA GLY A 195 -7.37 41.47 4.94
C GLY A 195 -6.20 40.70 4.32
N ASP A 196 -6.22 39.37 4.35
CA ASP A 196 -5.29 38.53 3.60
C ASP A 196 -5.69 38.34 2.12
N GLY A 197 -6.96 38.64 1.80
CA GLY A 197 -7.50 38.58 0.44
C GLY A 197 -8.06 37.22 0.04
N VAL A 198 -8.20 36.29 1.00
CA VAL A 198 -8.80 34.95 0.83
C VAL A 198 -10.22 34.96 1.40
N VAL A 199 -11.08 34.04 0.97
CA VAL A 199 -12.35 33.76 1.67
C VAL A 199 -12.14 32.43 2.38
N ASN A 200 -11.78 32.50 3.66
CA ASN A 200 -11.35 31.31 4.39
C ASN A 200 -12.50 30.32 4.65
N ASP A 201 -13.74 30.78 4.80
CA ASP A 201 -14.84 29.93 5.27
C ASP A 201 -15.62 29.20 4.17
N CYS A 202 -15.23 29.40 2.89
CA CYS A 202 -15.86 28.89 1.68
C CYS A 202 -17.39 29.03 1.62
N ALA A 203 -17.96 30.01 2.33
CA ALA A 203 -19.39 30.23 2.33
C ALA A 203 -19.86 30.82 0.98
N ALA A 204 -20.79 30.11 0.31
CA ALA A 204 -21.36 30.54 -0.96
C ALA A 204 -21.84 32.00 -0.92
N GLU A 205 -21.28 32.81 -1.82
CA GLU A 205 -21.62 34.19 -2.15
C GLU A 205 -23.14 34.37 -2.29
N GLY A 206 -23.80 34.77 -1.20
CA GLY A 206 -25.26 34.86 -1.14
C GLY A 206 -25.81 35.19 0.24
N THR A 207 -25.06 34.89 1.29
CA THR A 207 -25.19 35.58 2.58
C THR A 207 -24.14 36.68 2.66
N THR A 208 -24.42 37.73 3.41
CA THR A 208 -23.61 38.95 3.56
C THR A 208 -22.17 38.78 4.10
N ALA A 209 -21.58 37.58 4.05
CA ALA A 209 -20.25 37.25 4.55
C ALA A 209 -19.14 37.32 3.46
N ALA A 210 -19.41 36.94 2.22
CA ALA A 210 -18.41 36.94 1.14
C ALA A 210 -18.12 38.32 0.51
N ARG A 211 -18.86 39.37 0.92
CA ARG A 211 -18.43 40.76 0.65
C ARG A 211 -17.25 41.18 1.51
N ASP A 212 -16.77 40.30 2.39
CA ASP A 212 -16.03 40.70 3.56
C ASP A 212 -14.99 39.75 4.10
N THR A 213 -13.89 39.63 3.37
CA THR A 213 -12.61 39.44 4.05
C THR A 213 -12.36 40.56 5.07
N CYS A 214 -13.04 41.75 5.08
CA CYS A 214 -12.82 42.75 6.15
C CYS A 214 -13.71 44.04 6.26
N ARG A 215 -15.04 43.99 6.37
CA ARG A 215 -15.91 45.16 6.67
C ARG A 215 -16.27 45.06 8.12
N ARG A 216 -15.19 45.13 8.88
CA ARG A 216 -14.91 46.29 9.72
C ARG A 216 -13.39 46.40 9.87
N VAL A 217 -12.70 46.94 8.87
CA VAL A 217 -11.51 47.77 9.15
C VAL A 217 -12.00 49.07 9.81
N LEU A 218 -12.44 48.96 11.07
CA LEU A 218 -12.49 50.07 11.99
C LEU A 218 -11.18 50.06 12.78
N THR A 219 -10.16 50.67 12.21
CA THR A 219 -9.40 51.75 12.84
C THR A 219 -8.30 52.21 11.90
N LEU A 220 -8.36 53.49 11.56
CA LEU A 220 -7.24 54.24 11.00
C LEU A 220 -6.26 54.54 12.13
N ASP A 221 -5.14 53.85 12.17
CA ASP A 221 -3.86 54.52 12.39
C ASP A 221 -3.27 54.68 10.96
N GLU A 222 -3.30 55.79 10.24
CA GLU A 222 -3.48 57.20 10.55
C GLU A 222 -4.18 57.89 9.35
N ALA A 223 -5.11 58.82 9.64
CA ALA A 223 -5.63 59.88 8.75
C ALA A 223 -6.36 59.50 7.44
N CYS A 224 -7.68 59.25 7.53
CA CYS A 224 -8.63 59.59 6.46
C CYS A 224 -10.05 59.78 7.02
N VAL A 225 -10.52 61.03 7.07
CA VAL A 225 -11.91 61.36 7.42
C VAL A 225 -12.79 61.01 6.23
N VAL A 226 -13.79 60.15 6.41
CA VAL A 226 -14.93 60.07 5.50
C VAL A 226 -16.22 60.23 6.30
N VAL A 227 -16.89 61.33 6.03
CA VAL A 227 -18.30 61.57 6.37
C VAL A 227 -19.13 60.88 5.30
N GLU A 228 -19.94 59.88 5.67
CA GLU A 228 -21.08 59.52 4.84
C GLU A 228 -22.19 60.54 5.12
N ALA A 229 -22.38 61.46 4.19
CA ALA A 229 -23.64 62.15 4.06
C ALA A 229 -24.60 61.17 3.39
N GLU A 230 -25.50 60.56 4.18
CA GLU A 230 -26.74 60.05 3.60
C GLU A 230 -27.43 61.20 2.86
N GLU A 231 -28.02 60.91 1.70
CA GLU A 231 -28.77 61.90 0.93
C GLU A 231 -29.82 62.59 1.82
N GLY A 232 -29.50 63.80 2.30
CA GLY A 232 -30.44 64.68 2.99
C GLY A 232 -30.07 65.21 4.37
N TYR A 233 -28.93 64.86 4.99
CA TYR A 233 -28.58 65.44 6.31
C TYR A 233 -27.16 66.01 6.39
N ALA A 234 -27.06 67.34 6.47
CA ALA A 234 -25.81 68.03 6.78
C ALA A 234 -25.53 67.94 8.28
N VAL A 235 -24.60 67.06 8.69
CA VAL A 235 -24.15 66.98 10.08
C VAL A 235 -23.24 68.17 10.40
N ARG A 236 -23.58 68.94 11.44
CA ARG A 236 -22.77 70.05 11.93
C ARG A 236 -21.56 69.53 12.71
N PHE A 237 -20.35 69.86 12.26
CA PHE A 237 -19.05 69.54 12.88
C PHE A 237 -18.77 70.21 14.25
N GLY A 238 -19.80 70.64 14.98
CA GLY A 238 -19.67 71.44 16.20
C GLY A 238 -19.85 70.69 17.52
N GLU A 239 -20.16 69.39 17.52
CA GLU A 239 -20.64 68.71 18.73
C GLU A 239 -19.83 67.48 19.16
N LEU A 240 -18.68 67.19 18.53
CA LEU A 240 -17.84 66.04 18.88
C LEU A 240 -16.49 66.37 19.53
N LEU A 241 -16.17 67.64 19.70
CA LEU A 241 -15.06 68.07 20.55
C LEU A 241 -15.64 69.14 21.47
N GLY A 242 -15.51 68.99 22.78
CA GLY A 242 -16.00 69.96 23.77
C GLY A 242 -15.28 71.32 23.74
N ASP A 243 -15.12 71.92 22.55
CA ASP A 243 -14.53 73.23 22.31
C ASP A 243 -15.60 74.20 21.77
N PRO A 244 -16.08 75.16 22.59
CA PRO A 244 -17.12 76.11 22.21
C PRO A 244 -16.65 77.21 21.24
N THR A 245 -15.45 77.11 20.64
CA THR A 245 -14.90 78.17 19.76
C THR A 245 -14.74 77.81 18.28
N ALA A 246 -15.02 76.58 17.87
CA ALA A 246 -14.90 76.16 16.48
C ALA A 246 -15.92 76.89 15.57
N THR A 247 -15.45 77.86 14.80
CA THR A 247 -16.27 78.65 13.88
C THR A 247 -16.31 77.99 12.50
N ALA A 248 -17.51 77.87 11.93
CA ALA A 248 -17.76 77.20 10.66
C ALA A 248 -17.10 77.93 9.48
N GLY A 249 -16.15 77.25 8.82
CA GLY A 249 -15.63 77.65 7.51
C GLY A 249 -16.44 76.97 6.41
N THR A 250 -17.18 77.74 5.62
CA THR A 250 -17.81 77.28 4.38
C THR A 250 -16.80 77.37 3.24
N THR A 251 -16.60 76.28 2.50
CA THR A 251 -16.04 76.35 1.15
C THR A 251 -16.97 75.64 0.17
N SER A 252 -17.61 76.48 -0.65
CA SER A 252 -18.25 76.11 -1.91
C SER A 252 -17.16 75.82 -2.95
N ARG A 253 -17.26 74.67 -3.61
CA ARG A 253 -17.22 74.50 -5.07
C ARG A 253 -17.54 73.07 -5.44
#